data_AF-A0A359E0D0-F1
#
_entry.id   AF-A0A359E0D0-F1
#
_cell.length_a   1.000
_cell.length_b   1.000
_cell.length_c   1.000
_cell.angle_alpha   90.00
_cell.angle_beta   90.00
_cell.angle_gamma   90.00
#
_symmetry.space_group_name_H-M   'P 1'
#
loop_
_entity.id
_entity.type
_entity.pdbx_description
1 polymer ?
#
loop_
_entity_poly.entity_id
_entity_poly.type
_entity_poly.pdbx_seq_one_letter_code
_entity_poly.pdbx_strand_id
1 'polypeptide(L)'
;TQVRGGSPGEQNSIFQQAGAGPDETGITFTPNPFSPDDDGFDDNLFINYKLEEPDYLLRIRIFDRYGREVRELVDGKQAGFEGSIIWDGLKDDRTKNRVGIYIVLFEAYNSANGKNKTFKETVVLAKKF
;
A
#
# COMPACT_ATOMS: atom_id res chain seq x y z
N THR A 1 -15.66 23.71 -31.32
CA THR A 1 -14.80 23.76 -30.12
C THR A 1 -15.35 22.79 -29.10
N GLN A 2 -14.77 21.59 -29.00
CA GLN A 2 -15.34 20.50 -28.19
C GLN A 2 -14.78 20.59 -26.76
N VAL A 3 -15.58 21.12 -25.85
CA VAL A 3 -15.28 21.09 -24.41
C VAL A 3 -15.61 19.70 -23.88
N ARG A 4 -14.58 18.86 -23.69
CA ARG A 4 -14.65 17.68 -22.82
C ARG A 4 -14.50 18.18 -21.39
N GLY A 5 -15.62 18.44 -20.72
CA GLY A 5 -15.61 18.98 -19.36
C GLY A 5 -16.71 18.35 -18.51
N GLY A 6 -16.28 17.50 -17.58
CA GLY A 6 -17.09 16.92 -16.52
C GLY A 6 -17.99 15.78 -16.97
N SER A 7 -18.27 14.85 -16.05
CA SER A 7 -19.41 13.94 -16.10
C SER A 7 -20.45 14.44 -15.09
N PRO A 8 -21.24 15.50 -15.38
CA PRO A 8 -22.30 15.93 -14.48
C PRO A 8 -23.38 14.85 -14.48
N GLY A 9 -23.50 14.13 -13.37
CA GLY A 9 -24.50 13.07 -13.19
C GLY A 9 -23.94 11.65 -13.12
N GLU A 10 -22.64 11.44 -13.35
CA GLU A 10 -22.03 10.15 -13.05
C GLU A 10 -21.49 10.11 -11.62
N GLN A 11 -21.57 8.93 -11.03
CA GLN A 11 -21.06 8.63 -9.71
C GLN A 11 -19.55 8.90 -9.69
N ASN A 12 -19.10 9.80 -8.80
CA ASN A 12 -17.68 10.14 -8.66
C ASN A 12 -16.84 8.87 -8.42
N SER A 13 -15.59 8.87 -8.90
CA SER A 13 -14.62 7.77 -8.69
C SER A 13 -14.28 7.51 -7.22
N ILE A 14 -14.75 8.36 -6.31
CA ILE A 14 -14.56 8.27 -4.85
C ILE A 14 -15.84 7.77 -4.15
N PHE A 15 -16.94 7.55 -4.88
CA PHE A 15 -18.19 7.13 -4.26
C PHE A 15 -18.14 5.64 -3.89
N GLN A 16 -18.29 5.36 -2.59
CA GLN A 16 -18.44 4.01 -2.06
C GLN A 16 -19.80 3.90 -1.39
N GLN A 17 -20.54 2.83 -1.71
CA GLN A 17 -21.88 2.57 -1.19
C GLN A 17 -21.80 2.25 0.31
N ALA A 18 -22.51 3.01 1.13
CA ALA A 18 -22.52 2.79 2.58
C ALA A 18 -23.17 1.43 2.90
N GLY A 19 -22.39 0.51 3.47
CA GLY A 19 -22.91 -0.73 4.09
C GLY A 19 -22.40 -2.06 3.53
N ALA A 20 -21.51 -2.07 2.52
CA ALA A 20 -20.84 -3.29 2.06
C ALA A 20 -19.33 -3.18 2.32
N GLY A 21 -18.90 -3.52 3.54
CA GLY A 21 -17.49 -3.86 3.75
C GLY A 21 -17.16 -5.14 2.98
N PRO A 22 -15.92 -5.34 2.51
CA PRO A 22 -15.53 -6.57 1.84
C PRO A 22 -15.68 -7.78 2.77
N ASP A 23 -16.26 -8.88 2.27
CA ASP A 23 -16.45 -10.14 3.03
C ASP A 23 -15.11 -10.76 3.51
N GLU A 24 -14.00 -10.40 2.86
CA GLU A 24 -12.63 -10.78 3.23
C GLU A 24 -11.77 -9.53 3.45
N THR A 25 -11.25 -9.36 4.68
CA THR A 25 -10.24 -8.34 5.00
C THR A 25 -8.85 -8.94 5.00
N GLY A 26 -7.84 -8.18 4.57
CA GLY A 26 -6.48 -8.66 4.50
C GLY A 26 -5.56 -7.74 3.69
N ILE A 27 -4.32 -8.18 3.54
CA ILE A 27 -3.32 -7.50 2.71
C ILE A 27 -2.68 -8.50 1.75
N THR A 28 -2.38 -8.04 0.54
CA THR A 28 -1.69 -8.83 -0.48
C THR A 28 -0.59 -8.02 -1.14
N PHE A 29 0.41 -8.74 -1.65
CA PHE A 29 1.61 -8.16 -2.23
C PHE A 29 1.78 -8.68 -3.65
N THR A 30 1.90 -7.79 -4.61
CA THR A 30 2.04 -8.19 -6.01
C THR A 30 2.90 -7.18 -6.76
N PRO A 31 3.91 -7.60 -7.53
CA PRO A 31 4.51 -8.94 -7.54
C PRO A 31 5.33 -9.18 -6.26
N ASN A 32 5.49 -10.44 -5.87
CA ASN A 32 6.39 -10.84 -4.79
C ASN A 32 7.00 -12.21 -5.13
N PRO A 33 8.30 -12.29 -5.49
CA PRO A 33 9.29 -11.20 -5.47
C PRO A 33 9.04 -10.10 -6.52
N PHE A 34 9.62 -8.92 -6.31
CA PHE A 34 9.68 -7.82 -7.29
C PHE A 34 11.14 -7.44 -7.58
N SER A 35 11.42 -6.87 -8.76
CA SER A 35 12.76 -6.58 -9.27
C SER A 35 12.86 -5.15 -9.84
N PRO A 36 13.16 -4.13 -9.02
CA PRO A 36 13.32 -2.74 -9.47
C PRO A 36 14.63 -2.55 -10.25
N ASP A 37 14.61 -2.87 -11.54
CA ASP A 37 15.72 -2.67 -12.47
C ASP A 37 15.41 -1.68 -13.61
N ASP A 38 14.21 -1.10 -13.62
CA ASP A 38 13.71 -0.09 -14.57
C ASP A 38 13.52 -0.66 -15.98
N ASP A 39 13.17 -1.95 -16.07
CA ASP A 39 12.91 -2.64 -17.33
C ASP A 39 11.42 -2.67 -17.74
N GLY A 40 10.55 -2.15 -16.88
CA GLY A 40 9.10 -2.10 -17.04
C GLY A 40 8.36 -3.34 -16.52
N PHE A 41 9.07 -4.32 -15.95
CA PHE A 41 8.52 -5.59 -15.48
C PHE A 41 8.86 -5.82 -14.00
N ASP A 42 7.82 -5.99 -13.18
CA ASP A 42 7.94 -6.23 -11.74
C ASP A 42 8.81 -5.18 -10.99
N ASP A 43 8.87 -3.94 -11.50
CA ASP A 43 9.68 -2.87 -10.93
C ASP A 43 9.18 -2.34 -9.58
N ASN A 44 7.89 -2.49 -9.32
CA ASN A 44 7.24 -1.93 -8.15
C ASN A 44 6.45 -2.99 -7.42
N LEU A 45 6.54 -2.97 -6.09
CA LEU A 45 5.68 -3.75 -5.21
C LEU A 45 4.37 -2.99 -4.96
N PHE A 46 3.24 -3.62 -5.29
CA PHE A 46 1.92 -3.14 -4.90
C PHE A 46 1.48 -3.82 -3.61
N ILE A 47 1.18 -3.02 -2.60
CA ILE A 47 0.65 -3.41 -1.30
C ILE A 47 -0.84 -3.11 -1.32
N ASN A 48 -1.64 -4.14 -1.62
CA ASN A 48 -3.09 -4.01 -1.72
C ASN A 48 -3.72 -4.39 -0.39
N TYR A 49 -4.75 -3.66 0.03
CA TYR A 49 -5.44 -3.93 1.29
C TYR A 49 -6.95 -3.87 1.13
N LYS A 50 -7.64 -4.64 1.98
CA LYS A 50 -9.08 -4.59 2.22
C LYS A 50 -9.33 -4.57 3.72
N LEU A 51 -10.11 -3.61 4.20
CA LEU A 51 -10.40 -3.36 5.61
C LEU A 51 -11.91 -3.39 5.86
N GLU A 52 -12.28 -3.60 7.12
CA GLU A 52 -13.68 -3.68 7.56
C GLU A 52 -14.37 -2.31 7.70
N GLU A 53 -13.59 -1.26 7.88
CA GLU A 53 -14.06 0.11 8.08
C GLU A 53 -13.20 1.07 7.23
N PRO A 54 -13.78 2.16 6.71
CA PRO A 54 -13.06 3.09 5.84
C PRO A 54 -12.25 4.16 6.61
N ASP A 55 -12.55 4.36 7.89
CA ASP A 55 -12.06 5.49 8.69
C ASP A 55 -10.71 5.24 9.38
N TYR A 56 -10.04 4.14 9.04
CA TYR A 56 -8.68 3.90 9.51
C TYR A 56 -7.69 4.94 8.96
N LEU A 57 -6.77 5.36 9.81
CA LEU A 57 -5.53 6.03 9.43
C LEU A 57 -4.43 4.99 9.27
N LEU A 58 -3.82 4.97 8.09
CA LEU A 58 -2.76 4.05 7.74
C LEU A 58 -1.40 4.60 8.14
N ARG A 59 -0.54 3.72 8.65
CA ARG A 59 0.91 3.89 8.74
C ARG A 59 1.57 2.64 8.15
N ILE A 60 2.46 2.83 7.18
CA ILE A 60 3.10 1.72 6.48
C ILE A 60 4.59 1.96 6.40
N ARG A 61 5.36 1.03 6.97
CA ARG A 61 6.81 1.12 7.09
C ARG A 61 7.47 -0.16 6.62
N ILE A 62 8.62 -0.01 5.98
CA ILE A 62 9.43 -1.11 5.50
C ILE A 62 10.68 -1.22 6.37
N PHE A 63 10.96 -2.44 6.80
CA PHE A 63 12.13 -2.77 7.60
C PHE A 63 13.01 -3.77 6.87
N ASP A 64 14.32 -3.67 7.06
CA ASP A 64 15.23 -4.72 6.63
C ASP A 64 15.21 -5.93 7.58
N ARG A 65 15.95 -6.98 7.20
CA ARG A 65 16.11 -8.21 8.01
C ARG A 65 16.70 -8.01 9.41
N TYR A 66 17.26 -6.83 9.71
CA TYR A 66 17.80 -6.48 11.03
C TYR A 66 16.80 -5.65 11.85
N GLY A 67 15.60 -5.38 11.33
CA GLY A 67 14.58 -4.57 11.98
C GLY A 67 14.86 -3.06 11.89
N ARG A 68 15.74 -2.63 10.99
CA ARG A 68 15.97 -1.19 10.77
C ARG A 68 14.94 -0.67 9.77
N GLU A 69 14.29 0.43 10.11
CA GLU A 69 13.38 1.12 9.19
C GLU A 69 14.20 1.65 8.00
N VAL A 70 13.77 1.31 6.79
CA VAL A 70 14.45 1.73 5.55
C VAL A 70 13.58 2.65 4.69
N ARG A 71 12.26 2.61 4.88
CA ARG A 71 11.30 3.40 4.12
C ARG A 71 10.02 3.61 4.92
N GLU A 72 9.56 4.85 5.00
CA GLU A 72 8.18 5.18 5.39
C GLU A 72 7.37 5.45 4.11
N LEU A 73 6.35 4.63 3.84
CA LEU A 73 5.51 4.77 2.65
C LEU A 73 4.32 5.69 2.90
N VAL A 74 3.76 5.61 4.10
CA VAL A 74 2.54 6.31 4.50
C VAL A 74 2.61 6.60 6.00
N ASP A 75 2.25 7.81 6.40
CA ASP A 75 1.97 8.16 7.79
C ASP A 75 0.72 9.05 7.88
N GLY A 76 -0.38 8.51 8.43
CA GLY A 76 -1.62 9.25 8.67
C GLY A 76 -2.54 9.42 7.47
N LYS A 77 -2.51 8.52 6.47
CA LYS A 77 -3.43 8.56 5.31
C LYS A 77 -4.75 7.86 5.62
N GLN A 78 -5.88 8.45 5.23
CA GLN A 78 -7.19 7.77 5.34
C GLN A 78 -7.24 6.54 4.42
N ALA A 79 -7.70 5.42 4.96
CA ALA A 79 -7.62 4.11 4.31
C ALA A 79 -8.70 3.90 3.24
N GLY A 80 -9.97 4.21 3.54
CA GLY A 80 -11.10 3.64 2.80
C GLY A 80 -11.24 2.13 3.03
N PHE A 81 -12.23 1.50 2.41
CA PHE A 81 -12.43 0.04 2.53
C PHE A 81 -11.32 -0.76 1.83
N GLU A 82 -10.74 -0.22 0.77
CA GLU A 82 -9.67 -0.86 0.01
C GLU A 82 -8.77 0.17 -0.67
N GLY A 83 -7.57 -0.26 -1.03
CA GLY A 83 -6.63 0.59 -1.74
C GLY A 83 -5.32 -0.12 -2.05
N SER A 84 -4.41 0.63 -2.67
CA SER A 84 -3.09 0.14 -3.06
C SER A 84 -2.03 1.19 -2.74
N ILE A 85 -0.90 0.74 -2.20
CA ILE A 85 0.28 1.54 -1.90
C ILE A 85 1.47 0.94 -2.65
N ILE A 86 2.29 1.79 -3.26
CA ILE A 86 3.38 1.35 -4.12
C ILE A 86 4.72 1.54 -3.40
N TRP A 87 5.59 0.54 -3.50
CA TRP A 87 7.00 0.64 -3.11
C TRP A 87 7.91 0.33 -4.30
N ASP A 88 8.81 1.26 -4.59
CA ASP A 88 9.80 1.22 -5.67
C ASP A 88 11.10 0.48 -5.28
N GLY A 89 11.16 -0.11 -4.08
CA GLY A 89 12.36 -0.73 -3.57
C GLY A 89 13.44 0.25 -3.11
N LEU A 90 13.17 1.56 -3.09
CA LEU A 90 14.11 2.56 -2.59
C LEU A 90 13.94 2.81 -1.08
N LYS A 91 14.97 3.40 -0.49
CA LYS A 91 14.92 3.94 0.88
C LYS A 91 14.37 5.36 0.89
N ASP A 92 14.16 5.93 2.09
CA ASP A 92 13.77 7.35 2.26
C ASP A 92 14.73 8.33 1.57
N ASP A 93 16.04 8.05 1.62
CA ASP A 93 17.09 8.84 0.96
C ASP A 93 17.18 8.62 -0.57
N ARG A 94 16.23 7.86 -1.14
CA ARG A 94 16.17 7.45 -2.56
C ARG A 94 17.34 6.57 -3.02
N THR A 95 18.14 6.03 -2.10
CA THR A 95 19.16 5.04 -2.45
C THR A 95 18.53 3.66 -2.63
N LYS A 96 19.15 2.84 -3.50
CA LYS A 96 18.69 1.47 -3.76
C LYS A 96 18.88 0.59 -2.52
N ASN A 97 17.87 -0.20 -2.22
CA ASN A 97 18.00 -1.29 -1.25
C ASN A 97 18.82 -2.46 -1.81
N ARG A 98 19.35 -3.30 -0.92
CA ARG A 98 20.02 -4.54 -1.32
C ARG A 98 18.98 -5.61 -1.63
N VAL A 99 19.30 -6.54 -2.52
CA VAL A 99 18.51 -7.77 -2.70
C VAL A 99 18.36 -8.50 -1.37
N GLY A 100 17.14 -8.93 -1.04
CA GLY A 100 16.86 -9.64 0.19
C GLY A 100 15.40 -9.57 0.64
N ILE A 101 15.18 -10.10 1.84
CA ILE A 101 13.88 -10.10 2.52
C ILE A 101 13.70 -8.79 3.29
N TYR A 102 12.53 -8.20 3.13
CA TYR A 102 12.07 -7.01 3.84
C TYR A 102 10.77 -7.32 4.57
N ILE A 103 10.51 -6.58 5.63
CA ILE A 103 9.30 -6.70 6.44
C ILE A 103 8.45 -5.47 6.18
N VAL A 104 7.22 -5.65 5.73
CA VAL A 104 6.22 -4.60 5.64
C VAL A 104 5.42 -4.63 6.94
N LEU A 105 5.48 -3.52 7.69
CA LEU A 105 4.60 -3.27 8.82
C LEU A 105 3.47 -2.36 8.33
N PHE A 106 2.26 -2.90 8.27
CA PHE A 106 1.05 -2.18 7.92
C PHE A 106 0.20 -2.01 9.16
N GLU A 107 -0.01 -0.76 9.58
CA GLU A 107 -0.81 -0.38 10.74
C GLU A 107 -2.01 0.42 10.27
N ALA A 108 -3.20 0.04 10.72
CA ALA A 108 -4.44 0.76 10.49
C ALA A 108 -5.05 1.09 11.86
N TYR A 109 -5.18 2.38 12.16
CA TYR A 109 -5.68 2.86 13.45
C TYR A 109 -6.93 3.73 13.26
N ASN A 110 -8.02 3.37 13.94
CA ASN A 110 -9.24 4.15 13.94
C ASN A 110 -9.33 4.95 15.25
N SER A 111 -9.11 6.26 15.13
CA SER A 111 -9.10 7.19 16.27
C SER A 111 -10.46 7.35 16.95
N ALA A 112 -11.56 7.09 16.24
CA ALA A 112 -12.91 7.33 16.74
C ALA A 112 -13.41 6.20 17.65
N ASN A 113 -13.06 4.96 17.34
CA ASN A 113 -13.50 3.78 18.11
C ASN A 113 -12.34 3.02 18.79
N GLY A 114 -11.09 3.46 18.59
CA GLY A 114 -9.89 2.86 19.18
C GLY A 114 -9.50 1.50 18.59
N LYS A 115 -10.16 1.04 17.51
CA LYS A 115 -9.79 -0.21 16.84
C LYS A 115 -8.45 -0.05 16.12
N ASN A 116 -7.63 -1.09 16.19
CA ASN A 116 -6.39 -1.19 15.44
C ASN A 116 -6.29 -2.52 14.69
N LYS A 117 -5.64 -2.50 13.54
CA LYS A 117 -5.18 -3.68 12.83
C LYS A 117 -3.71 -3.52 12.51
N THR A 118 -2.96 -4.59 12.70
CA THR A 118 -1.54 -4.64 12.37
C THR A 118 -1.29 -5.89 11.57
N PHE A 119 -0.68 -5.73 10.41
CA PHE A 119 -0.19 -6.81 9.58
C PHE A 119 1.32 -6.69 9.46
N LYS A 120 2.02 -7.82 9.60
CA LYS A 120 3.47 -7.88 9.50
C LYS A 120 3.84 -9.01 8.55
N GLU A 121 4.13 -8.65 7.33
CA GLU A 121 4.35 -9.59 6.23
C GLU A 121 5.73 -9.41 5.61
N THR A 122 6.25 -10.46 5.01
CA THR A 122 7.58 -10.44 4.39
C THR A 122 7.47 -10.37 2.87
N VAL A 123 8.30 -9.51 2.28
CA VAL A 123 8.40 -9.34 0.82
C VAL A 123 9.85 -9.50 0.38
N VAL A 124 10.05 -9.92 -0.86
CA VAL A 124 11.39 -10.17 -1.41
C VAL A 124 11.69 -9.18 -2.52
N LEU A 125 12.76 -8.41 -2.34
CA LEU A 125 13.37 -7.61 -3.40
C LEU A 125 14.43 -8.48 -4.07
N ALA A 126 14.21 -8.81 -5.34
CA ALA A 126 15.09 -9.64 -6.15
C ALA A 126 15.90 -8.78 -7.14
N LYS A 127 16.91 -9.41 -7.74
CA LYS A 127 17.59 -8.89 -8.92
C LYS A 127 17.34 -9.86 -10.07
N LYS A 128 16.88 -9.35 -11.21
CA LYS A 128 16.74 -10.14 -12.43
C LYS A 128 18.14 -10.55 -12.92
N PHE A 129 18.28 -11.80 -13.36
CA PHE A 129 19.52 -12.36 -13.91
C PHE A 129 19.58 -12.17 -15.42
#